data_AF-A0A3Q7EBZ0-F1
#
_entry.id   AF-A0A3Q7EBZ0-F1
#
_cell.length_a   1.000
_cell.length_b   1.000
_cell.length_c   1.000
_cell.angle_alpha   90.00
_cell.angle_beta   90.00
_cell.angle_gamma   90.00
#
_symmetry.space_group_name_H-M   'P 1'
#
loop_
_entity.id
_entity.type
_entity.pdbx_description
1 polymer ?
#
loop_
_entity_poly.entity_id
_entity_poly.type
_entity_poly.pdbx_seq_one_letter_code
_entity_poly.pdbx_strand_id
1 'polypeptide(L)'
;MMQFEWQKSLVIFQNVNLESYSNIGILKIFKKMSKTNAKNRKKLMNPHTTGKKSFALVRNKLEKDKETVSSKDIFVGTRTRKPGRSYKASNEDTTSKIAEMEQIEKQISINGEYVDAFSSVMGPEHPGRLRLYGAGVTKTTLKKKLAIGNQL
;
A
#
# COMPACT_ATOMS: atom_id res chain seq x y z
N MET A 1 38.01 62.86 0.22
CA MET A 1 37.81 61.67 -0.64
C MET A 1 37.44 60.50 0.26
N MET A 2 36.27 59.89 0.08
CA MET A 2 35.82 58.75 0.88
C MET A 2 36.51 57.48 0.39
N GLN A 3 37.45 56.95 1.17
CA GLN A 3 38.04 55.63 0.94
C GLN A 3 37.08 54.57 1.49
N PHE A 4 36.19 54.07 0.64
CA PHE A 4 35.26 53.01 0.98
C PHE A 4 36.04 51.69 1.11
N GLU A 5 36.22 51.22 2.35
CA GLU A 5 37.03 50.03 2.68
C GLU A 5 36.38 48.72 2.21
N TRP A 6 36.74 48.29 1.00
CA TRP A 6 36.34 47.01 0.42
C TRP A 6 36.86 45.77 1.18
N GLN A 7 37.75 45.93 2.17
CA GLN A 7 38.30 44.80 2.92
C GLN A 7 37.44 44.34 4.10
N LYS A 8 36.53 45.20 4.62
CA LYS A 8 35.66 44.82 5.76
C LYS A 8 34.39 44.07 5.35
N SER A 9 33.98 44.16 4.08
CA SER A 9 32.81 43.41 3.57
C SER A 9 33.14 41.96 3.17
N LEU A 10 34.40 41.67 2.80
CA LEU A 10 34.80 40.36 2.30
C LEU A 10 34.78 39.26 3.39
N VAL A 11 35.09 39.62 4.66
CA VAL A 11 35.14 38.67 5.79
C VAL A 11 33.75 38.19 6.20
N ILE A 12 32.71 39.02 6.05
CA ILE A 12 31.32 38.64 6.37
C ILE A 12 30.77 37.66 5.33
N PHE A 13 31.27 37.70 4.08
CA PHE A 13 30.77 36.87 2.99
C PHE A 13 31.48 35.52 2.82
N GLN A 14 32.68 35.33 3.38
CA GLN A 14 33.46 34.10 3.17
C GLN A 14 33.19 32.97 4.18
N ASN A 15 32.48 33.21 5.28
CA ASN A 15 32.27 32.20 6.34
C ASN A 15 30.83 31.73 6.56
N VAL A 16 29.89 32.10 5.69
CA VAL A 16 28.58 31.46 5.69
C VAL A 16 28.65 30.21 4.83
N ASN A 17 29.09 29.12 5.45
CA ASN A 17 29.27 27.82 4.82
C ASN A 17 28.02 27.46 3.99
N LEU A 18 28.17 27.39 2.67
CA LEU A 18 27.10 27.02 1.72
C LEU A 18 26.49 25.64 2.04
N GLU A 19 27.24 24.76 2.72
CA GLU A 19 26.74 23.48 3.23
C GLU A 19 25.69 23.65 4.34
N SER A 20 25.74 24.73 5.13
CA SER A 20 24.73 24.99 6.16
C SER A 20 23.38 25.36 5.55
N TYR A 21 23.36 26.10 4.44
CA TYR A 21 22.15 26.51 3.73
C TYR A 21 21.50 25.37 2.94
N SER A 22 22.28 24.52 2.29
CA SER A 22 21.77 23.33 1.58
C SER A 22 21.15 22.32 2.57
N ASN A 23 21.75 22.16 3.74
CA ASN A 23 21.25 21.28 4.81
C ASN A 23 19.91 21.73 5.41
N ILE A 24 19.65 23.04 5.53
CA ILE A 24 18.39 23.56 6.10
C ILE A 24 17.19 23.27 5.17
N GLY A 25 17.35 23.45 3.86
CA GLY A 25 16.30 23.18 2.87
C GLY A 25 15.93 21.70 2.83
N ILE A 26 16.96 20.84 2.74
CA ILE A 26 16.82 19.38 2.75
C ILE A 26 16.16 18.89 4.05
N LEU A 27 16.57 19.41 5.21
CA LEU A 27 15.98 19.07 6.51
C LEU A 27 14.49 19.44 6.59
N LYS A 28 14.09 20.59 6.03
CA LYS A 28 12.66 20.98 5.98
C LYS A 28 11.84 20.00 5.12
N ILE A 29 12.38 19.57 3.98
CA ILE A 29 11.74 18.56 3.10
C ILE A 29 11.58 17.24 3.85
N PHE A 30 12.64 16.74 4.50
CA PHE A 30 12.57 15.50 5.29
C PHE A 30 11.57 15.58 6.44
N LYS A 31 11.53 16.70 7.18
CA LYS A 31 10.52 16.92 8.24
C LYS A 31 9.10 16.90 7.69
N LYS A 32 8.85 17.52 6.53
CA LYS A 32 7.55 17.49 5.85
C LYS A 32 7.17 16.07 5.42
N MET A 33 8.07 15.37 4.75
CA MET A 33 7.88 13.97 4.33
C MET A 33 7.59 13.06 5.52
N SER A 34 8.34 13.20 6.62
CA SER A 34 8.14 12.41 7.84
C SER A 34 6.75 12.63 8.44
N LYS A 35 6.30 13.88 8.55
CA LYS A 35 4.95 14.22 9.01
C LYS A 35 3.86 13.61 8.11
N THR A 36 4.01 13.70 6.79
CA THR A 36 3.07 13.09 5.83
C THR A 36 3.07 11.57 5.94
N ASN A 37 4.23 10.94 6.01
CA ASN A 37 4.35 9.48 6.16
C ASN A 37 3.74 9.00 7.48
N ALA A 38 3.92 9.74 8.58
CA ALA A 38 3.28 9.42 9.85
C ALA A 38 1.74 9.50 9.75
N LYS A 39 1.20 10.54 9.09
CA LYS A 39 -0.24 10.65 8.82
C LYS A 39 -0.75 9.49 7.95
N ASN A 40 -0.01 9.12 6.91
CA ASN A 40 -0.37 8.01 6.02
C ASN A 40 -0.34 6.66 6.73
N ARG A 41 0.68 6.41 7.58
CA ARG A 41 0.74 5.19 8.42
C ARG A 41 -0.45 5.07 9.35
N LYS A 42 -0.90 6.17 9.96
CA LYS A 42 -2.09 6.18 10.81
C LYS A 42 -3.39 5.84 10.06
N LYS A 43 -3.44 6.08 8.74
CA LYS A 43 -4.60 5.74 7.89
C LYS A 43 -4.57 4.30 7.37
N LEU A 44 -3.44 3.59 7.51
CA LEU A 44 -3.29 2.22 7.05
C LEU A 44 -3.86 1.25 8.09
N MET A 45 -5.16 0.97 7.99
CA MET A 45 -5.88 0.19 9.00
C MET A 45 -5.80 -1.34 8.79
N ASN A 46 -5.54 -1.80 7.57
CA ASN A 46 -5.55 -3.22 7.22
C ASN A 46 -4.26 -3.70 6.50
N PRO A 47 -3.08 -3.57 7.16
CA PRO A 47 -1.81 -4.00 6.57
C PRO A 47 -1.77 -5.52 6.36
N HIS A 48 -1.22 -5.97 5.23
CA HIS A 48 -0.88 -7.39 5.01
C HIS A 48 0.25 -7.87 5.95
N THR A 49 0.27 -9.17 6.25
CA THR A 49 1.20 -9.83 7.19
C THR A 49 2.21 -10.75 6.51
N THR A 50 2.20 -10.83 5.19
CA THR A 50 2.96 -11.82 4.43
C THR A 50 4.48 -11.60 4.44
N GLY A 51 4.95 -10.42 4.87
CA GLY A 51 6.37 -10.08 4.89
C GLY A 51 6.97 -10.10 3.49
N LYS A 52 8.07 -10.85 3.29
CA LYS A 52 8.75 -11.00 1.99
C LYS A 52 7.99 -11.88 0.98
N LYS A 53 6.92 -12.56 1.40
CA LYS A 53 6.14 -13.41 0.49
C LYS A 53 5.23 -12.56 -0.40
N SER A 54 5.34 -12.73 -1.71
CA SER A 54 4.48 -12.05 -2.67
C SER A 54 3.05 -12.59 -2.63
N PHE A 55 2.09 -11.78 -3.09
CA PHE A 55 0.69 -12.22 -3.23
C PHE A 55 0.52 -13.33 -4.27
N ALA A 56 1.35 -13.37 -5.31
CA ALA A 56 1.38 -14.48 -6.26
C ALA A 56 1.73 -15.81 -5.55
N LEU A 57 2.73 -15.81 -4.66
CA LEU A 57 3.08 -17.02 -3.89
C LEU A 57 1.99 -17.44 -2.90
N VAL A 58 1.21 -16.50 -2.37
CA VAL A 58 0.05 -16.82 -1.52
C VAL A 58 -1.05 -17.44 -2.36
N ARG A 59 -1.37 -16.84 -3.51
CA ARG A 59 -2.38 -17.35 -4.44
C ARG A 59 -2.04 -18.77 -4.90
N ASN A 60 -0.81 -19.02 -5.36
CA ASN A 60 -0.35 -20.36 -5.77
C ASN A 60 -0.42 -21.42 -4.65
N LYS A 61 -0.43 -21.02 -3.37
CA LYS A 61 -0.62 -21.95 -2.26
C LYS A 61 -2.09 -22.23 -2.04
N LEU A 62 -2.91 -21.19 -2.05
CA LEU A 62 -4.36 -21.33 -1.95
C LEU A 62 -4.95 -22.15 -3.11
N GLU A 63 -4.40 -22.02 -4.32
CA GLU A 63 -4.81 -22.79 -5.51
C GLU A 63 -4.46 -24.29 -5.41
N LYS A 64 -3.55 -24.68 -4.52
CA LYS A 64 -3.29 -26.11 -4.24
C LYS A 64 -4.30 -26.70 -3.29
N ASP A 65 -4.81 -25.87 -2.38
CA ASP A 65 -5.76 -26.29 -1.34
C ASP A 65 -7.22 -26.12 -1.79
N LYS A 66 -7.48 -25.23 -2.75
CA LYS A 66 -8.79 -24.88 -3.28
C LYS A 66 -8.76 -24.80 -4.81
N GLU A 67 -9.79 -25.33 -5.46
CA GLU A 67 -9.92 -25.32 -6.92
C GLU A 67 -10.07 -23.90 -7.50
N THR A 68 -10.78 -23.02 -6.80
CA THR A 68 -10.95 -21.60 -7.20
C THR A 68 -10.61 -20.68 -6.03
N VAL A 69 -9.72 -19.71 -6.26
CA VAL A 69 -9.28 -18.75 -5.25
C VAL A 69 -9.91 -17.39 -5.50
N SER A 70 -10.76 -16.95 -4.57
CA SER A 70 -11.41 -15.64 -4.65
C SER A 70 -10.51 -14.50 -4.17
N SER A 71 -10.86 -13.25 -4.50
CA SER A 71 -10.21 -12.06 -3.94
C SER A 71 -10.29 -12.02 -2.41
N LYS A 72 -11.42 -12.46 -1.83
CA LYS A 72 -11.59 -12.57 -0.39
C LYS A 72 -10.60 -13.57 0.21
N ASP A 73 -10.43 -14.75 -0.39
CA ASP A 73 -9.49 -15.77 0.11
C ASP A 73 -8.08 -15.23 0.19
N ILE A 74 -7.66 -14.45 -0.81
CA ILE A 74 -6.34 -13.83 -0.83
C ILE A 74 -6.26 -12.71 0.20
N PHE A 75 -7.31 -11.91 0.35
CA PHE A 75 -7.37 -10.89 1.39
C PHE A 75 -7.21 -11.53 2.77
N VAL A 76 -8.02 -12.54 3.11
CA VAL A 76 -7.94 -13.28 4.37
C VAL A 76 -6.55 -13.91 4.50
N GLY A 77 -6.10 -14.70 3.54
CA GLY A 77 -4.81 -15.41 3.58
C GLY A 77 -3.57 -14.53 3.70
N THR A 78 -3.65 -13.27 3.25
CA THR A 78 -2.55 -12.30 3.38
C THR A 78 -2.60 -11.46 4.66
N ARG A 79 -3.71 -11.51 5.42
CA ARG A 79 -3.88 -10.80 6.70
C ARG A 79 -3.97 -11.75 7.89
N THR A 80 -4.15 -13.05 7.66
CA THR A 80 -4.06 -14.06 8.71
C THR A 80 -2.63 -14.20 9.22
N ARG A 81 -2.51 -14.46 10.52
CA ARG A 81 -1.23 -14.79 11.15
C ARG A 81 -1.15 -16.29 11.37
N LYS A 82 0.05 -16.77 11.71
CA LYS A 82 0.21 -18.13 12.21
C LYS A 82 -0.64 -18.32 13.48
N PRO A 83 -1.25 -19.51 13.66
CA PRO A 83 -1.98 -19.81 14.89
C PRO A 83 -1.07 -19.60 16.10
N GLY A 84 -1.65 -19.12 17.20
CA GLY A 84 -0.91 -18.79 18.43
C GLY A 84 -0.19 -17.43 18.42
N ARG A 85 -0.34 -16.62 17.36
CA ARG A 85 0.29 -15.29 17.28
C ARG A 85 -0.73 -14.17 17.15
N SER A 86 -0.85 -13.36 18.19
CA SER A 86 -1.73 -12.18 18.24
C SER A 86 -1.04 -10.89 17.78
N TYR A 87 -1.82 -9.84 17.58
CA TYR A 87 -1.30 -8.48 17.37
C TYR A 87 -1.10 -7.78 18.72
N LYS A 88 -0.17 -6.82 18.75
CA LYS A 88 -0.02 -5.89 19.88
C LYS A 88 -1.07 -4.77 19.87
N ALA A 89 -1.52 -4.39 18.67
CA ALA A 89 -2.59 -3.42 18.45
C ALA A 89 -3.88 -4.14 18.01
N SER A 90 -5.03 -3.49 18.16
CA SER A 90 -6.30 -4.06 17.68
C SER A 90 -6.26 -4.25 16.16
N ASN A 91 -6.90 -5.33 15.70
CA ASN A 91 -7.07 -5.65 14.27
C ASN A 91 -8.54 -5.53 13.84
N GLU A 92 -9.27 -4.65 14.52
CA GLU A 92 -10.73 -4.50 14.41
C GLU A 92 -11.16 -4.21 12.97
N ASP A 93 -10.51 -3.26 12.29
CA ASP A 93 -10.85 -2.90 10.90
C ASP A 93 -10.72 -4.09 9.94
N THR A 94 -9.67 -4.90 10.07
CA THR A 94 -9.50 -6.08 9.22
C THR A 94 -10.56 -7.14 9.54
N THR A 95 -10.86 -7.38 10.82
CA THR A 95 -11.87 -8.36 11.21
C THR A 95 -13.27 -7.94 10.79
N SER A 96 -13.62 -6.66 10.93
CA SER A 96 -14.90 -6.11 10.48
C SER A 96 -15.05 -6.25 8.97
N LYS A 97 -14.03 -5.90 8.19
CA LYS A 97 -14.05 -6.06 6.72
C LYS A 97 -14.17 -7.51 6.28
N ILE A 98 -13.54 -8.45 6.98
CA ILE A 98 -13.68 -9.87 6.67
C ILE A 98 -15.12 -10.33 6.95
N ALA A 99 -15.71 -9.90 8.07
CA ALA A 99 -17.09 -10.21 8.41
C ALA A 99 -18.09 -9.61 7.40
N GLU A 100 -17.88 -8.37 6.95
CA GLU A 100 -18.68 -7.75 5.88
C GLU A 100 -18.58 -8.54 4.56
N MET A 101 -17.38 -8.97 4.16
CA MET A 101 -17.20 -9.82 2.98
C MET A 101 -17.94 -11.16 3.11
N GLU A 102 -17.92 -11.78 4.30
CA GLU A 102 -18.68 -13.01 4.59
C GLU A 102 -20.19 -12.82 4.51
N GLN A 103 -20.71 -11.67 4.95
CA GLN A 103 -22.13 -11.36 4.84
C GLN A 103 -22.57 -11.20 3.38
N ILE A 104 -21.77 -10.51 2.57
CA ILE A 104 -22.06 -10.32 1.14
C ILE A 104 -22.04 -11.65 0.39
N GLU A 105 -21.06 -12.53 0.66
CA GLU A 105 -21.04 -13.87 0.05
C GLU A 105 -22.27 -14.72 0.39
N LYS A 106 -22.76 -14.64 1.63
CA LYS A 106 -24.00 -15.32 2.03
C LYS A 106 -25.21 -14.77 1.27
N GLN A 107 -25.30 -13.46 1.07
CA GLN A 107 -26.38 -12.83 0.31
C GLN A 107 -26.34 -13.20 -1.18
N ILE A 108 -25.16 -13.27 -1.78
CA ILE A 108 -24.97 -13.72 -3.18
C ILE A 108 -25.49 -15.14 -3.37
N SER A 109 -25.23 -16.03 -2.40
CA SER A 109 -25.74 -17.41 -2.44
C SER A 109 -27.27 -17.49 -2.42
N ILE A 110 -27.96 -16.46 -1.93
CA ILE A 110 -29.43 -16.41 -1.84
C ILE A 110 -30.03 -15.75 -3.08
N ASN A 111 -29.43 -14.65 -3.53
CA ASN A 111 -29.99 -13.82 -4.61
C ASN A 111 -29.54 -14.26 -6.01
N GLY A 112 -28.47 -15.06 -6.13
CA GLY A 112 -27.95 -15.58 -7.40
C GLY A 112 -27.15 -14.58 -8.25
N GLU A 113 -27.07 -13.31 -7.84
CA GLU A 113 -26.27 -12.29 -8.53
C GLU A 113 -24.81 -12.31 -8.05
N TYR A 114 -23.87 -12.57 -8.96
CA TYR A 114 -22.45 -12.59 -8.62
C TYR A 114 -21.90 -11.17 -8.43
N VAL A 115 -21.47 -10.89 -7.20
CA VAL A 115 -20.78 -9.64 -6.85
C VAL A 115 -19.45 -9.98 -6.16
N ASP A 116 -18.35 -9.33 -6.55
CA ASP A 116 -17.07 -9.51 -5.85
C ASP A 116 -17.13 -8.82 -4.47
N ALA A 117 -17.34 -9.63 -3.42
CA ALA A 117 -17.45 -9.17 -2.04
C ALA A 117 -16.26 -8.29 -1.61
N PHE A 118 -15.06 -8.59 -2.11
CA PHE A 118 -13.88 -7.77 -1.83
C PHE A 118 -14.03 -6.36 -2.39
N SER A 119 -14.40 -6.22 -3.67
CA SER A 119 -14.57 -4.92 -4.32
C SER A 119 -15.70 -4.10 -3.70
N SER A 120 -16.77 -4.75 -3.24
CA SER A 120 -17.88 -4.07 -2.54
C SER A 120 -17.44 -3.45 -1.23
N VAL A 121 -16.68 -4.18 -0.39
CA VAL A 121 -16.21 -3.68 0.91
C VAL A 121 -15.07 -2.67 0.77
N MET A 122 -14.17 -2.88 -0.19
CA MET A 122 -12.95 -2.10 -0.32
C MET A 122 -13.10 -0.90 -1.25
N GLY A 123 -14.24 -0.81 -1.95
CA GLY A 123 -14.56 0.24 -2.90
C GLY A 123 -13.79 0.14 -4.21
N PRO A 124 -14.00 1.10 -5.12
CA PRO A 124 -13.41 1.09 -6.45
C PRO A 124 -11.88 1.12 -6.40
N GLU A 125 -11.26 0.43 -7.35
CA GLU A 125 -9.81 0.39 -7.48
C GLU A 125 -9.26 1.72 -8.04
N HIS A 126 -8.11 2.16 -7.53
CA HIS A 126 -7.43 3.33 -8.07
C HIS A 126 -6.91 3.09 -9.50
N PRO A 127 -6.90 4.11 -10.37
CA PRO A 127 -6.33 4.00 -11.71
C PRO A 127 -4.88 3.53 -11.66
N GLY A 128 -4.51 2.59 -12.54
CA GLY A 128 -3.13 2.14 -12.69
C GLY A 128 -2.61 1.20 -11.60
N ARG A 129 -3.46 0.71 -10.70
CA ARG A 129 -3.09 -0.32 -9.72
C ARG A 129 -4.20 -1.35 -9.57
N LEU A 130 -3.84 -2.55 -9.13
CA LEU A 130 -4.80 -3.55 -8.70
C LEU A 130 -4.38 -4.14 -7.33
N ARG A 131 -5.24 -3.94 -6.32
CA ARG A 131 -5.09 -4.57 -5.00
C ARG A 131 -4.99 -6.09 -5.13
N LEU A 132 -4.24 -6.73 -4.22
CA LEU A 132 -4.07 -8.19 -4.11
C LEU A 132 -3.31 -8.91 -5.24
N TYR A 133 -2.83 -8.21 -6.28
CA TYR A 133 -2.01 -8.82 -7.33
C TYR A 133 -0.51 -8.50 -7.22
N GLY A 134 -0.14 -7.54 -6.36
CA GLY A 134 1.25 -7.14 -6.14
C GLY A 134 1.57 -5.77 -6.74
N ALA A 135 2.86 -5.45 -6.81
CA ALA A 135 3.32 -4.20 -7.43
C ALA A 135 3.26 -4.30 -8.96
N GLY A 136 2.87 -3.21 -9.63
CA GLY A 136 2.92 -3.09 -11.10
C GLY A 136 1.78 -3.78 -11.87
N VAL A 137 0.91 -4.55 -11.22
CA VAL A 137 -0.23 -5.19 -11.89
C VAL A 137 -1.37 -4.21 -12.06
N THR A 138 -1.91 -4.15 -13.27
CA THR A 138 -3.02 -3.28 -13.69
C THR A 138 -4.15 -4.13 -14.30
N LYS A 139 -5.35 -3.58 -14.36
CA LYS A 139 -6.48 -4.24 -15.05
C LYS A 139 -6.16 -4.53 -16.53
N THR A 140 -5.44 -3.62 -17.20
CA THR A 140 -5.07 -3.77 -18.60
C THR A 140 -4.04 -4.89 -18.83
N THR A 141 -3.06 -5.04 -17.93
CA THR A 141 -2.08 -6.13 -18.03
C THR A 141 -2.73 -7.50 -17.81
N LEU A 142 -3.67 -7.62 -16.86
CA LEU A 142 -4.43 -8.85 -16.66
C LEU A 142 -5.30 -9.20 -17.88
N LYS A 143 -6.03 -8.22 -18.43
CA LYS A 143 -6.88 -8.45 -19.61
C LYS A 143 -6.05 -8.94 -20.81
N LYS A 144 -4.87 -8.36 -21.04
CA LYS A 144 -3.94 -8.82 -22.09
C LYS A 144 -3.48 -10.26 -21.85
N LYS A 145 -3.15 -10.62 -20.60
CA LYS A 145 -2.72 -11.99 -20.26
C LYS A 145 -3.84 -13.01 -20.49
N LEU A 146 -5.07 -12.69 -20.10
CA LEU A 146 -6.24 -13.55 -20.33
C LEU A 146 -6.51 -13.74 -21.83
N ALA A 147 -6.38 -12.67 -22.63
CA ALA A 147 -6.56 -12.77 -24.08
C ALA A 147 -5.52 -13.69 -24.75
N ILE A 148 -4.29 -13.71 -24.26
CA ILE A 148 -3.22 -14.59 -24.78
C ILE A 148 -3.37 -16.04 -24.30
N GLY A 149 -3.81 -16.23 -23.05
CA GLY A 149 -4.00 -17.56 -22.46
C GLY A 149 -5.20 -18.33 -23.01
N ASN A 150 -6.22 -17.64 -23.51
CA ASN A 150 -7.42 -18.25 -24.11
C ASN A 150 -7.29 -18.54 -25.62
N GLN A 151 -6.09 -18.39 -26.19
CA GLN A 151 -5.77 -18.71 -27.59
C GLN A 151 -4.99 -20.02 -27.77
N LEU A 152 -4.85 -20.80 -26.69
CA LEU A 152 -4.31 -22.16 -26.64
C LEU A 152 -5.35 -23.08 -26.02
#